data_AF-A0A7W4C4Q4-F1
#
_entry.id   AF-A0A7W4C4Q4-F1
#
_cell.length_a   1.000
_cell.length_b   1.000
_cell.length_c   1.000
_cell.angle_alpha   90.00
_cell.angle_beta   90.00
_cell.angle_gamma   90.00
#
_symmetry.space_group_name_H-M   'P 1'
#
loop_
_entity.id
_entity.type
_entity.pdbx_description
1 polymer ?
#
loop_
_entity_poly.entity_id
_entity_poly.type
_entity_poly.pdbx_seq_one_letter_code
_entity_poly.pdbx_strand_id
1 'polypeptide(L)'
;ILGGRKMGPAVTALSVGASDMSGWLLLGLPGAVYLSGLGEAWIGFGLVFGAWLNWLFVAKRLRIYTQVANNSLTLPDFFENRFNDSHGLLKLVSALTILIFFTFYASSGMVGGAILFEKVFGLDYNLALLIGSFIIVSYTFVGGFFAVSWTDFFQGCLMLIALLIVPIAIFSQPDTQASFKQIDPAMLSFINEKTTVIGLVSLLAWGLGYFGQPHILSRFMAIGSPKDLVLSRRIAMSWMIVSLVGALATGIAGSLYFAAEPLENSETVFIHLAHAAFNPWIGGLLIAAILSAIMSTIDSQLLVCSSVITEDFYLKWLRPQASSKELMLVGRIGVIAIALVAGVVALNPESSVLGLVSYAWAGFGAAFGPVVLLSLFWQGYSRNGAISTILVGALTVVIWKQMTGGIFELYEIVPGFTFALFVGVIVSKISPPTQKTIADFVAFRESLKTQ
;
A
#
# COMPACT_ATOMS: atom_id res chain seq x y z
N ILE A 1 -17.88 6.58 5.19
CA ILE A 1 -16.91 6.31 4.10
C ILE A 1 -15.68 7.20 4.19
N LEU A 2 -15.72 8.53 3.98
CA LEU A 2 -14.52 9.40 4.07
C LEU A 2 -14.35 10.17 5.40
N GLY A 3 -14.91 9.67 6.51
CA GLY A 3 -14.86 10.37 7.80
C GLY A 3 -15.43 11.80 7.77
N GLY A 4 -16.39 12.08 6.87
CA GLY A 4 -16.97 13.41 6.69
C GLY A 4 -16.05 14.45 6.04
N ARG A 5 -14.90 14.05 5.48
CA ARG A 5 -13.86 14.96 4.97
C ARG A 5 -13.41 15.99 6.03
N LYS A 6 -13.12 15.51 7.24
CA LYS A 6 -12.70 16.36 8.39
C LYS A 6 -11.30 16.02 8.90
N MET A 7 -10.51 15.28 8.11
CA MET A 7 -9.19 14.83 8.53
C MET A 7 -8.20 16.00 8.55
N GLY A 8 -7.52 16.16 9.68
CA GLY A 8 -6.45 17.14 9.84
C GLY A 8 -5.13 16.70 9.18
N PRO A 9 -4.16 17.61 9.03
CA PRO A 9 -2.94 17.35 8.26
C PRO A 9 -2.07 16.22 8.83
N ALA A 10 -1.82 16.24 10.15
CA ALA A 10 -0.99 15.23 10.80
C ALA A 10 -1.61 13.83 10.73
N VAL A 11 -2.91 13.73 11.02
CA VAL A 11 -3.62 12.44 10.98
C VAL A 11 -3.67 11.91 9.54
N THR A 12 -3.90 12.78 8.55
CA THR A 12 -3.84 12.37 7.13
C THR A 12 -2.46 11.86 6.75
N ALA A 13 -1.40 12.57 7.15
CA ALA A 13 -0.02 12.22 6.82
C ALA A 13 0.39 10.85 7.38
N LEU A 14 0.20 10.64 8.68
CA LEU A 14 0.58 9.39 9.33
C LEU A 14 -0.37 8.26 8.98
N SER A 15 -1.66 8.53 8.75
CA SER A 15 -2.58 7.50 8.27
C SER A 15 -2.21 7.03 6.87
N VAL A 16 -1.79 7.93 5.98
CA VAL A 16 -1.19 7.55 4.69
C VAL A 16 0.05 6.71 4.92
N GLY A 17 1.00 7.17 5.74
CA GLY A 17 2.27 6.48 5.97
C GLY A 17 2.10 5.08 6.60
N ALA A 18 1.30 4.96 7.65
CA ALA A 18 1.10 3.71 8.38
C ALA A 18 0.35 2.66 7.55
N SER A 19 -0.68 3.06 6.79
CA SER A 19 -1.42 2.14 5.91
C SER A 19 -0.67 1.73 4.65
N ASP A 20 0.31 2.54 4.24
CA ASP A 20 1.20 2.29 3.10
C ASP A 20 2.37 1.35 3.48
N MET A 21 3.12 1.73 4.52
CA MET A 21 4.32 1.02 4.94
C MET A 21 4.03 -0.29 5.69
N SER A 22 2.86 -0.41 6.33
CA SER A 22 2.31 -1.64 6.92
C SER A 22 3.30 -2.48 7.76
N GLY A 23 2.99 -3.77 7.96
CA GLY A 23 3.94 -4.76 8.50
C GLY A 23 5.14 -5.04 7.60
N TRP A 24 5.06 -4.80 6.28
CA TRP A 24 6.19 -5.08 5.38
C TRP A 24 7.41 -4.19 5.66
N LEU A 25 7.22 -2.97 6.18
CA LEU A 25 8.32 -2.09 6.58
C LEU A 25 9.09 -2.62 7.80
N LEU A 26 8.43 -3.40 8.68
CA LEU A 26 9.05 -4.00 9.86
C LEU A 26 9.55 -5.43 9.61
N LEU A 27 8.96 -6.17 8.68
CA LEU A 27 9.30 -7.57 8.39
C LEU A 27 10.02 -7.70 7.04
N GLY A 28 9.33 -7.34 5.95
CA GLY A 28 9.78 -7.57 4.58
C GLY A 28 11.04 -6.81 4.19
N LEU A 29 11.06 -5.48 4.32
CA LEU A 29 12.23 -4.67 3.91
C LEU A 29 13.47 -4.95 4.76
N PRO A 30 13.40 -5.01 6.11
CA PRO A 30 14.53 -5.42 6.92
C PRO A 30 15.02 -6.83 6.55
N GLY A 31 14.11 -7.76 6.27
CA GLY A 31 14.46 -9.11 5.84
C GLY A 31 15.17 -9.16 4.48
N ALA A 32 14.72 -8.37 3.50
CA ALA A 32 15.40 -8.25 2.22
C ALA A 32 16.81 -7.68 2.37
N VAL A 33 16.97 -6.62 3.18
CA VAL A 33 18.29 -6.02 3.46
C VAL A 33 19.19 -6.98 4.26
N TYR A 34 18.62 -7.76 5.18
CA TYR A 34 19.34 -8.78 5.92
C TYR A 34 19.97 -9.83 4.99
N LEU A 35 19.27 -10.22 3.92
CA LEU A 35 19.76 -11.20 2.94
C LEU A 35 20.67 -10.61 1.86
N SER A 36 20.30 -9.44 1.34
CA SER A 36 20.86 -8.89 0.09
C SER A 36 21.65 -7.59 0.28
N GLY A 37 21.64 -7.01 1.49
CA GLY A 37 22.34 -5.77 1.82
C GLY A 37 21.66 -4.50 1.32
N LEU A 38 22.42 -3.40 1.28
CA LEU A 38 21.94 -2.05 0.94
C LEU A 38 21.57 -1.86 -0.54
N GLY A 39 21.77 -2.87 -1.40
CA GLY A 39 21.18 -2.88 -2.74
C GLY A 39 19.66 -2.73 -2.70
N GLU A 40 19.00 -3.28 -1.67
CA GLU A 40 17.54 -3.17 -1.49
C GLU A 40 17.07 -1.75 -1.15
N ALA A 41 17.98 -0.83 -0.81
CA ALA A 41 17.64 0.57 -0.53
C ALA A 41 17.08 1.30 -1.76
N TRP A 42 17.27 0.78 -2.98
CA TRP A 42 16.64 1.30 -4.19
C TRP A 42 15.11 1.23 -4.14
N ILE A 43 14.52 0.29 -3.39
CA ILE A 43 13.09 0.30 -3.06
C ILE A 43 12.74 1.59 -2.32
N GLY A 44 13.50 1.91 -1.28
CA GLY A 44 13.32 3.13 -0.48
C GLY A 44 13.45 4.41 -1.31
N PHE A 45 14.46 4.50 -2.19
CA PHE A 45 14.62 5.65 -3.09
C PHE A 45 13.44 5.78 -4.05
N GLY A 46 13.01 4.69 -4.68
CA GLY A 46 11.86 4.65 -5.57
C GLY A 46 10.59 5.10 -4.85
N LEU A 47 10.35 4.57 -3.65
CA LEU A 47 9.21 4.92 -2.83
C LEU A 47 9.20 6.40 -2.44
N VAL A 48 10.31 6.93 -1.91
CA VAL A 48 10.40 8.34 -1.49
C VAL A 48 10.11 9.27 -2.67
N PHE A 49 10.70 8.97 -3.84
CA PHE A 49 10.47 9.76 -5.04
C PHE A 49 9.02 9.67 -5.51
N GLY A 50 8.46 8.47 -5.62
CA GLY A 50 7.08 8.23 -6.03
C GLY A 50 6.05 8.87 -5.10
N ALA A 51 6.22 8.69 -3.79
CA ALA A 51 5.36 9.29 -2.76
C ALA A 51 5.39 10.81 -2.85
N TRP A 52 6.58 11.40 -2.97
CA TRP A 52 6.75 12.84 -3.07
C TRP A 52 6.03 13.41 -4.31
N LEU A 53 6.17 12.76 -5.46
CA LEU A 53 5.45 13.13 -6.69
C LEU A 53 3.93 12.97 -6.53
N ASN A 54 3.47 11.89 -5.90
CA ASN A 54 2.05 11.65 -5.65
C ASN A 54 1.44 12.76 -4.76
N TRP A 55 2.11 13.12 -3.66
CA TRP A 55 1.71 14.23 -2.82
C TRP A 55 1.74 15.58 -3.55
N LEU A 56 2.77 15.81 -4.38
CA LEU A 56 2.95 17.07 -5.11
C LEU A 56 1.89 17.25 -6.20
N PHE A 57 1.62 16.20 -6.97
CA PHE A 57 0.83 16.29 -8.20
C PHE A 57 -0.60 15.78 -8.05
N VAL A 58 -0.83 14.69 -7.32
CA VAL A 58 -2.13 14.03 -7.25
C VAL A 58 -2.96 14.52 -6.08
N ALA A 59 -2.39 14.62 -4.89
CA ALA A 59 -3.18 14.80 -3.66
C ALA A 59 -4.16 15.99 -3.72
N LYS A 60 -3.67 17.19 -4.08
CA LYS A 60 -4.53 18.41 -4.16
C LYS A 60 -5.58 18.29 -5.26
N ARG A 61 -5.16 17.83 -6.45
CA ARG A 61 -6.04 17.71 -7.61
C ARG A 61 -7.16 16.71 -7.36
N LEU A 62 -6.82 15.52 -6.87
CA LEU A 62 -7.79 14.48 -6.56
C LEU A 62 -8.77 14.93 -5.47
N ARG A 63 -8.26 15.57 -4.42
CA ARG A 63 -9.10 16.09 -3.33
C ARG A 63 -10.15 17.08 -3.84
N ILE A 64 -9.77 18.02 -4.70
CA ILE A 64 -10.68 19.02 -5.26
C ILE A 64 -11.61 18.39 -6.31
N TYR A 65 -11.06 17.57 -7.21
CA TYR A 65 -11.86 17.01 -8.29
C TYR A 65 -12.93 16.05 -7.77
N THR A 66 -12.64 15.23 -6.76
CA THR A 66 -13.66 14.37 -6.15
C THR A 66 -14.82 15.17 -5.54
N GLN A 67 -14.61 16.41 -5.08
CA GLN A 67 -15.73 17.27 -4.66
C GLN A 67 -16.56 17.77 -5.84
N VAL A 68 -15.90 18.25 -6.89
CA VAL A 68 -16.58 18.79 -8.09
C VAL A 68 -17.31 17.68 -8.86
N ALA A 69 -16.75 16.47 -8.88
CA ALA A 69 -17.35 15.28 -9.47
C ALA A 69 -18.39 14.67 -8.49
N ASN A 70 -19.49 15.38 -8.28
CA ASN A 70 -20.64 14.92 -7.49
C ASN A 70 -20.29 14.47 -6.05
N ASN A 71 -19.32 15.12 -5.41
CA ASN A 71 -18.83 14.77 -4.08
C ASN A 71 -18.50 13.27 -3.91
N SER A 72 -17.83 12.70 -4.91
CA SER A 72 -17.49 11.28 -4.98
C SER A 72 -16.83 10.77 -3.68
N LEU A 73 -17.30 9.60 -3.22
CA LEU A 73 -16.89 9.03 -1.93
C LEU A 73 -15.82 7.94 -2.06
N THR A 74 -15.80 7.23 -3.18
CA THR A 74 -14.82 6.18 -3.50
C THR A 74 -14.07 6.53 -4.78
N LEU A 75 -12.94 5.85 -5.03
CA LEU A 75 -12.20 6.03 -6.28
C LEU A 75 -13.00 5.53 -7.50
N PRO A 76 -13.68 4.37 -7.47
CA PRO A 76 -14.60 3.96 -8.53
C PRO A 76 -15.74 4.96 -8.79
N ASP A 77 -16.34 5.51 -7.74
CA ASP A 77 -17.36 6.56 -7.83
C ASP A 77 -16.81 7.84 -8.47
N PHE A 78 -15.58 8.22 -8.13
CA PHE A 78 -14.88 9.32 -8.80
C PHE A 78 -14.72 9.06 -10.30
N PHE A 79 -14.32 7.86 -10.73
CA PHE A 79 -14.19 7.57 -12.15
C PHE A 79 -15.55 7.60 -12.86
N GLU A 80 -16.59 7.01 -12.29
CA GLU A 80 -17.94 7.06 -12.87
C GLU A 80 -18.40 8.52 -13.11
N ASN A 81 -18.27 9.36 -12.08
CA ASN A 81 -18.68 10.77 -12.14
C ASN A 81 -17.77 11.60 -13.05
N ARG A 82 -16.45 11.39 -13.00
CA ARG A 82 -15.44 12.06 -13.85
C ARG A 82 -15.73 11.89 -15.34
N PHE A 83 -16.21 10.71 -15.73
CA PHE A 83 -16.43 10.37 -17.14
C PHE A 83 -17.91 10.41 -17.55
N ASN A 84 -18.83 10.78 -16.65
CA ASN A 84 -20.27 10.72 -16.89
C ASN A 84 -20.72 9.32 -17.36
N ASP A 85 -20.19 8.26 -16.74
CA ASP A 85 -20.49 6.89 -17.10
C ASP A 85 -21.89 6.47 -16.60
N SER A 86 -22.91 6.68 -17.43
CA SER A 86 -24.30 6.33 -17.09
C SER A 86 -24.52 4.84 -16.82
N HIS A 87 -23.68 3.97 -17.40
CA HIS A 87 -23.79 2.52 -17.27
C HIS A 87 -22.95 1.97 -16.13
N GLY A 88 -22.17 2.78 -15.40
CA GLY A 88 -21.37 2.34 -14.25
C GLY A 88 -20.34 1.24 -14.54
N LEU A 89 -19.91 1.04 -15.79
CA LEU A 89 -18.90 0.02 -16.14
C LEU A 89 -17.55 0.35 -15.53
N LEU A 90 -17.15 1.63 -15.50
CA LEU A 90 -15.92 2.04 -14.84
C LEU A 90 -15.94 1.73 -13.34
N LYS A 91 -17.09 1.98 -12.70
CA LYS A 91 -17.30 1.66 -11.30
C LYS A 91 -17.16 0.14 -11.07
N LEU A 92 -17.79 -0.68 -11.90
CA LEU A 92 -17.71 -2.14 -11.82
C LEU A 92 -16.29 -2.69 -12.06
N VAL A 93 -15.62 -2.27 -13.14
CA VAL A 93 -14.27 -2.73 -13.48
C VAL A 93 -13.26 -2.32 -12.40
N SER A 94 -13.39 -1.10 -11.87
CA SER A 94 -12.57 -0.64 -10.75
C SER A 94 -12.86 -1.44 -9.49
N ALA A 95 -14.13 -1.69 -9.16
CA ALA A 95 -14.53 -2.48 -8.00
C ALA A 95 -13.93 -3.89 -8.05
N LEU A 96 -14.08 -4.61 -9.17
CA LEU A 96 -13.52 -5.96 -9.33
C LEU A 96 -11.99 -5.97 -9.20
N THR A 97 -11.31 -5.02 -9.84
CA THR A 97 -9.86 -4.88 -9.75
C THR A 97 -9.41 -4.62 -8.31
N ILE A 98 -10.17 -3.80 -7.58
CA ILE A 98 -9.92 -3.50 -6.16
C ILE A 98 -10.02 -4.76 -5.30
N LEU A 99 -11.10 -5.53 -5.45
CA LEU A 99 -11.34 -6.72 -4.63
C LEU A 99 -10.27 -7.80 -4.90
N ILE A 100 -9.85 -7.98 -6.15
CA ILE A 100 -8.80 -8.95 -6.51
C ILE A 100 -7.48 -8.60 -5.84
N PHE A 101 -6.93 -7.41 -6.06
CA PHE A 101 -5.60 -7.06 -5.55
C PHE A 101 -5.58 -6.83 -4.05
N PHE A 102 -6.68 -6.35 -3.43
CA PHE A 102 -6.75 -6.30 -1.97
C PHE A 102 -6.85 -7.68 -1.32
N THR A 103 -7.30 -8.72 -2.02
CA THR A 103 -7.25 -10.07 -1.46
C THR A 103 -5.80 -10.51 -1.23
N PHE A 104 -4.90 -10.29 -2.20
CA PHE A 104 -3.48 -10.58 -2.04
C PHE A 104 -2.81 -9.68 -1.01
N TYR A 105 -3.20 -8.41 -0.94
CA TYR A 105 -2.66 -7.49 0.05
C TYR A 105 -3.14 -7.84 1.48
N ALA A 106 -4.41 -8.21 1.66
CA ALA A 106 -4.91 -8.68 2.95
C ALA A 106 -4.21 -9.99 3.37
N SER A 107 -3.94 -10.88 2.41
CA SER A 107 -3.19 -12.12 2.64
C SER A 107 -1.79 -11.83 3.17
N SER A 108 -1.09 -10.78 2.69
CA SER A 108 0.26 -10.46 3.17
C SER A 108 0.28 -10.09 4.65
N GLY A 109 -0.73 -9.34 5.12
CA GLY A 109 -0.83 -9.01 6.53
C GLY A 109 -1.24 -10.21 7.39
N MET A 110 -2.05 -11.14 6.88
CA MET A 110 -2.36 -12.40 7.57
C MET A 110 -1.11 -13.27 7.72
N VAL A 111 -0.29 -13.40 6.67
CA VAL A 111 1.01 -14.08 6.71
C VAL A 111 1.93 -13.41 7.73
N GLY A 112 2.06 -12.08 7.70
CA GLY A 112 2.87 -11.35 8.68
C GLY A 112 2.38 -11.55 10.13
N GLY A 113 1.06 -11.63 10.32
CA GLY A 113 0.46 -11.96 11.60
C GLY A 113 0.81 -13.39 12.03
N ALA A 114 0.66 -14.36 11.13
CA ALA A 114 1.03 -15.75 11.38
C ALA A 114 2.49 -15.89 11.79
N ILE A 115 3.42 -15.29 11.05
CA ILE A 115 4.86 -15.28 11.36
C ILE A 115 5.11 -14.72 12.76
N LEU A 116 4.46 -13.60 13.11
CA LEU A 116 4.59 -13.01 14.44
C LEU A 116 4.10 -13.96 15.55
N PHE A 117 2.92 -14.55 15.39
CA PHE A 117 2.37 -15.45 16.39
C PHE A 117 3.17 -16.76 16.52
N GLU A 118 3.64 -17.30 15.38
CA GLU A 118 4.50 -18.48 15.32
C GLU A 118 5.81 -18.24 16.10
N LYS A 119 6.51 -17.13 15.83
CA LYS A 119 7.82 -16.86 16.45
C LYS A 119 7.74 -16.42 17.91
N VAL A 120 6.71 -15.66 18.30
CA VAL A 120 6.58 -15.15 19.66
C VAL A 120 6.02 -16.20 20.63
N PHE A 121 5.04 -16.99 20.18
CA PHE A 121 4.32 -17.94 21.03
C PHE A 121 4.66 -19.40 20.77
N GLY A 122 5.52 -19.70 19.78
CA GLY A 122 5.91 -21.07 19.43
C GLY A 122 4.74 -21.89 18.89
N LEU A 123 3.78 -21.24 18.24
CA LEU A 123 2.61 -21.89 17.66
C LEU A 123 2.94 -22.52 16.31
N ASP A 124 2.21 -23.59 15.95
CA ASP A 124 2.15 -24.06 14.57
C ASP A 124 1.66 -22.94 13.63
N TYR A 125 2.20 -22.88 12.41
CA TYR A 125 1.90 -21.82 11.43
C TYR A 125 0.40 -21.71 11.12
N ASN A 126 -0.31 -22.83 10.94
CA ASN A 126 -1.73 -22.80 10.59
C ASN A 126 -2.58 -22.30 11.75
N LEU A 127 -2.24 -22.68 12.98
CA LEU A 127 -2.87 -22.17 14.19
C LEU A 127 -2.57 -20.69 14.39
N ALA A 128 -1.32 -20.28 14.18
CA ALA A 128 -0.89 -18.88 14.23
C ALA A 128 -1.63 -18.03 13.19
N LEU A 129 -1.80 -18.53 11.98
CA LEU A 129 -2.58 -17.90 10.91
C LEU A 129 -4.04 -17.77 11.29
N LEU A 130 -4.67 -18.82 11.83
CA LEU A 130 -6.07 -18.79 12.24
C LEU A 130 -6.30 -17.74 13.33
N ILE A 131 -5.46 -17.74 14.38
CA ILE A 131 -5.55 -16.80 15.49
C ILE A 131 -5.27 -15.37 15.00
N GLY A 132 -4.19 -15.18 14.26
CA GLY A 132 -3.81 -13.88 13.70
C GLY A 132 -4.90 -13.30 12.82
N SER A 133 -5.42 -14.09 11.89
CA SER A 133 -6.53 -13.68 11.00
C SER A 133 -7.79 -13.35 11.79
N PHE A 134 -8.16 -14.15 12.78
CA PHE A 134 -9.32 -13.89 13.62
C PHE A 134 -9.19 -12.56 14.37
N ILE A 135 -8.03 -12.30 14.99
CA ILE A 135 -7.76 -11.05 15.72
C ILE A 135 -7.82 -9.85 14.79
N ILE A 136 -7.12 -9.92 13.65
CA ILE A 136 -7.05 -8.83 12.69
C ILE A 136 -8.44 -8.51 12.13
N VAL A 137 -9.17 -9.52 11.65
CA VAL A 137 -10.49 -9.34 11.02
C VAL A 137 -11.54 -8.85 12.03
N SER A 138 -11.48 -9.35 13.27
CA SER A 138 -12.42 -8.93 14.32
C SER A 138 -12.30 -7.43 14.63
N TYR A 139 -11.07 -6.91 14.61
CA TYR A 139 -10.80 -5.50 14.88
C TYR A 139 -11.35 -4.56 13.79
N THR A 140 -11.31 -4.99 12.52
CA THR A 140 -11.84 -4.24 11.38
C THR A 140 -13.31 -3.83 11.54
N PHE A 141 -14.12 -4.59 12.31
CA PHE A 141 -15.54 -4.28 12.52
C PHE A 141 -15.82 -3.17 13.53
N VAL A 142 -14.81 -2.76 14.30
CA VAL A 142 -14.95 -1.84 15.43
C VAL A 142 -14.80 -0.37 15.02
N GLY A 143 -14.20 -0.08 13.86
CA GLY A 143 -13.85 1.29 13.43
C GLY A 143 -14.54 1.78 12.16
N GLY A 144 -14.97 3.05 12.16
CA GLY A 144 -15.25 3.79 10.92
C GLY A 144 -13.98 4.50 10.40
N PHE A 145 -13.95 4.88 9.12
CA PHE A 145 -12.77 5.49 8.46
C PHE A 145 -12.05 6.57 9.29
N PHE A 146 -12.81 7.44 9.97
CA PHE A 146 -12.23 8.48 10.84
C PHE A 146 -11.49 7.89 12.05
N ALA A 147 -12.09 6.92 12.73
CA ALA A 147 -11.48 6.23 13.86
C ALA A 147 -10.23 5.45 13.42
N VAL A 148 -10.33 4.72 12.29
CA VAL A 148 -9.21 3.99 11.68
C VAL A 148 -8.05 4.94 11.37
N SER A 149 -8.34 6.12 10.81
CA SER A 149 -7.26 7.06 10.49
C SER A 149 -6.55 7.61 11.75
N TRP A 150 -7.26 7.71 12.87
CA TRP A 150 -6.65 8.10 14.16
C TRP A 150 -5.83 6.97 14.78
N THR A 151 -6.30 5.73 14.69
CA THR A 151 -5.50 4.58 15.14
C THR A 151 -4.23 4.49 14.31
N ASP A 152 -4.32 4.63 12.99
CA ASP A 152 -3.15 4.65 12.10
C ASP A 152 -2.13 5.72 12.52
N PHE A 153 -2.58 6.90 12.97
CA PHE A 153 -1.68 7.96 13.44
C PHE A 153 -0.81 7.49 14.61
N PHE A 154 -1.41 6.89 15.63
CA PHE A 154 -0.67 6.38 16.78
C PHE A 154 0.19 5.16 16.42
N GLN A 155 -0.32 4.29 15.55
CA GLN A 155 0.39 3.11 15.09
C GLN A 155 1.63 3.49 14.26
N GLY A 156 1.51 4.48 13.37
CA GLY A 156 2.65 5.02 12.62
C GLY A 156 3.73 5.64 13.50
N CYS A 157 3.34 6.30 14.60
CA CYS A 157 4.30 6.78 15.60
C CYS A 157 5.03 5.62 16.29
N LEU A 158 4.31 4.58 16.70
CA LEU A 158 4.89 3.40 17.34
C LEU A 158 5.86 2.67 16.39
N MET A 159 5.48 2.50 15.12
CA MET A 159 6.34 1.91 14.09
C MET A 159 7.66 2.68 13.93
N LEU A 160 7.58 4.01 13.83
CA LEU A 160 8.76 4.86 13.70
C LEU A 160 9.71 4.71 14.90
N ILE A 161 9.16 4.74 16.12
CA ILE A 161 9.93 4.56 17.35
C ILE A 161 10.64 3.19 17.32
N ALA A 162 9.92 2.14 16.94
CA ALA A 162 10.44 0.78 16.91
C ALA A 162 11.57 0.62 15.88
N LEU A 163 11.40 1.16 14.67
CA LEU A 163 12.40 1.15 13.60
C LEU A 163 13.66 1.95 13.90
N LEU A 164 13.59 2.93 14.79
CA LEU A 164 14.76 3.69 15.21
C LEU A 164 15.48 3.03 16.38
N ILE A 165 14.73 2.64 17.41
CA ILE A 165 15.33 2.20 18.67
C ILE A 165 15.97 0.82 18.55
N VAL A 166 15.37 -0.12 17.82
CA VAL A 166 15.90 -1.48 17.67
C VAL A 166 17.30 -1.52 17.04
N PRO A 167 17.54 -0.98 15.83
CA PRO A 167 18.88 -1.01 15.25
C PRO A 167 19.89 -0.20 16.07
N ILE A 168 19.50 0.93 16.67
CA ILE A 168 20.40 1.72 17.53
C ILE A 168 20.90 0.90 18.72
N ALA A 169 20.00 0.16 19.39
CA ALA A 169 20.38 -0.68 20.51
C ALA A 169 21.33 -1.80 20.10
N ILE A 170 21.10 -2.43 18.95
CA ILE A 170 21.97 -3.50 18.43
C ILE A 170 23.34 -2.97 18.03
N PHE A 171 23.42 -1.85 17.30
CA PHE A 171 24.69 -1.21 16.93
C PHE A 171 25.48 -0.66 18.12
N SER A 172 24.82 -0.45 19.27
CA SER A 172 25.48 0.00 20.49
C SER A 172 26.18 -1.13 21.25
N GLN A 173 25.94 -2.40 20.87
CA GLN A 173 26.59 -3.55 21.50
C GLN A 173 28.05 -3.68 21.02
N PRO A 174 29.03 -3.89 21.93
CA PRO A 174 30.44 -4.00 21.56
C PRO A 174 30.73 -5.10 20.53
N ASP A 175 30.05 -6.24 20.64
CA ASP A 175 30.25 -7.38 19.75
C ASP A 175 29.79 -7.06 18.32
N THR A 176 28.61 -6.44 18.16
CA THR A 176 28.13 -5.95 16.86
C THR A 176 29.11 -4.93 16.25
N GLN A 177 29.67 -4.03 17.07
CA GLN A 177 30.66 -3.05 16.62
C GLN A 177 31.94 -3.71 16.12
N ALA A 178 32.38 -4.79 16.77
CA ALA A 178 33.53 -5.57 16.33
C ALA A 178 33.25 -6.28 14.99
N SER A 179 32.03 -6.81 14.80
CA SER A 179 31.60 -7.51 13.58
C SER A 179 31.59 -6.63 12.33
N PHE A 180 31.50 -5.29 12.45
CA PHE A 180 31.62 -4.39 11.30
C PHE A 180 32.93 -4.53 10.52
N LYS A 181 34.00 -5.00 11.16
CA LYS A 181 35.29 -5.23 10.47
C LYS A 181 35.25 -6.45 9.55
N GLN A 182 34.27 -7.34 9.75
CA GLN A 182 34.15 -8.62 9.07
C GLN A 182 32.98 -8.66 8.09
N ILE A 183 32.14 -7.61 8.06
CA ILE A 183 31.02 -7.53 7.13
C ILE A 183 31.53 -7.53 5.68
N ASP A 184 30.88 -8.31 4.82
CA ASP A 184 31.10 -8.26 3.39
C ASP A 184 30.83 -6.81 2.89
N PRO A 185 31.82 -6.12 2.27
CA PRO A 185 31.60 -4.79 1.72
C PRO A 185 30.44 -4.72 0.72
N ALA A 186 30.11 -5.82 0.04
CA ALA A 186 28.96 -5.88 -0.88
C ALA A 186 27.62 -5.66 -0.16
N MET A 187 27.52 -5.97 1.14
CA MET A 187 26.33 -5.71 1.96
C MET A 187 26.10 -4.21 2.23
N LEU A 188 27.16 -3.42 2.22
CA LEU A 188 27.11 -1.97 2.45
C LEU A 188 27.08 -1.17 1.15
N SER A 189 27.25 -1.82 0.00
CA SER A 189 27.21 -1.15 -1.30
C SER A 189 25.78 -1.06 -1.83
N PHE A 190 25.38 0.13 -2.28
CA PHE A 190 24.12 0.34 -3.01
C PHE A 190 24.15 -0.27 -4.42
N ILE A 191 25.33 -0.47 -4.99
CA ILE A 191 25.53 -1.10 -6.30
C ILE A 191 26.71 -2.05 -6.17
N ASN A 192 26.47 -3.34 -6.38
CA ASN A 192 27.47 -4.39 -6.32
C ASN A 192 27.42 -5.26 -7.59
N GLU A 193 28.27 -6.29 -7.67
CA GLU A 193 28.38 -7.17 -8.85
C GLU A 193 27.08 -7.93 -9.18
N LYS A 194 26.17 -8.10 -8.21
CA LYS A 194 24.86 -8.73 -8.40
C LYS A 194 23.80 -7.74 -8.88
N THR A 195 24.10 -6.45 -8.91
CA THR A 195 23.16 -5.41 -9.32
C THR A 195 22.99 -5.42 -10.84
N THR A 196 21.82 -5.85 -11.30
CA THR A 196 21.45 -5.79 -12.72
C THR A 196 20.64 -4.53 -13.02
N VAL A 197 20.64 -4.08 -14.28
CA VAL A 197 19.77 -2.97 -14.73
C VAL A 197 18.30 -3.31 -14.51
N ILE A 198 17.90 -4.55 -14.79
CA ILE A 198 16.52 -5.03 -14.59
C ILE A 198 16.15 -4.98 -13.10
N GLY A 199 17.03 -5.46 -12.21
CA GLY A 199 16.83 -5.39 -10.77
C GLY A 199 16.73 -3.95 -10.28
N LEU A 200 17.66 -3.09 -10.69
CA LEU A 200 17.66 -1.67 -10.28
C LEU A 200 16.37 -0.94 -10.70
N VAL A 201 15.93 -1.12 -11.95
CA VAL A 201 14.67 -0.54 -12.43
C VAL A 201 13.48 -1.12 -11.66
N SER A 202 13.51 -2.42 -11.36
CA SER A 202 12.46 -3.10 -10.59
C SER A 202 12.32 -2.53 -9.17
N LEU A 203 13.43 -2.33 -8.46
CA LEU A 203 13.43 -1.77 -7.11
C LEU A 203 12.91 -0.31 -7.12
N LEU A 204 13.40 0.52 -8.06
CA LEU A 204 12.95 1.91 -8.21
C LEU A 204 11.46 2.01 -8.59
N ALA A 205 10.94 1.05 -9.34
CA ALA A 205 9.58 1.07 -9.87
C ALA A 205 8.49 0.95 -8.80
N TRP A 206 8.82 0.56 -7.56
CA TRP A 206 7.90 0.66 -6.43
C TRP A 206 7.30 2.06 -6.29
N GLY A 207 8.04 3.11 -6.65
CA GLY A 207 7.55 4.49 -6.68
C GLY A 207 6.31 4.71 -7.56
N LEU A 208 6.15 3.94 -8.65
CA LEU A 208 5.01 4.04 -9.56
C LEU A 208 3.70 3.61 -8.90
N GLY A 209 3.75 2.77 -7.87
CA GLY A 209 2.55 2.24 -7.23
C GLY A 209 1.76 3.28 -6.46
N TYR A 210 2.41 4.33 -5.96
CA TYR A 210 1.75 5.39 -5.17
C TYR A 210 0.56 6.05 -5.87
N PHE A 211 0.62 6.18 -7.19
CA PHE A 211 -0.43 6.81 -7.97
C PHE A 211 -1.70 5.96 -8.06
N GLY A 212 -1.62 4.67 -7.75
CA GLY A 212 -2.70 3.71 -7.93
C GLY A 212 -3.34 3.17 -6.65
N GLN A 213 -2.74 3.38 -5.48
CA GLN A 213 -3.20 2.75 -4.23
C GLN A 213 -4.53 3.33 -3.72
N PRO A 214 -5.66 2.58 -3.78
CA PRO A 214 -6.97 3.16 -3.43
C PRO A 214 -7.07 3.60 -1.96
N HIS A 215 -6.45 2.85 -1.05
CA HIS A 215 -6.42 3.17 0.37
C HIS A 215 -5.62 4.46 0.66
N ILE A 216 -4.50 4.71 -0.03
CA ILE A 216 -3.76 5.98 0.06
C ILE A 216 -4.57 7.13 -0.54
N LEU A 217 -5.08 6.95 -1.76
CA LEU A 217 -5.81 8.00 -2.49
C LEU A 217 -7.08 8.44 -1.76
N SER A 218 -7.78 7.52 -1.09
CA SER A 218 -8.95 7.82 -0.26
C SER A 218 -8.64 8.78 0.91
N ARG A 219 -7.42 8.75 1.45
CA ARG A 219 -6.97 9.67 2.52
C ARG A 219 -6.73 11.07 1.99
N PHE A 220 -6.21 11.19 0.77
CA PHE A 220 -6.17 12.49 0.08
C PHE A 220 -7.58 13.02 -0.15
N MET A 221 -8.55 12.17 -0.47
CA MET A 221 -9.96 12.58 -0.62
C MET A 221 -10.59 12.99 0.72
N ALA A 222 -10.18 12.39 1.83
CA ALA A 222 -10.74 12.62 3.16
C ALA A 222 -10.19 13.85 3.90
N ILE A 223 -9.09 14.48 3.42
CA ILE A 223 -8.54 15.67 4.09
C ILE A 223 -9.57 16.81 4.13
N GLY A 224 -9.60 17.57 5.22
CA GLY A 224 -10.54 18.68 5.39
C GLY A 224 -10.32 19.79 4.36
N SER A 225 -9.13 20.39 4.41
CA SER A 225 -8.75 21.49 3.53
C SER A 225 -7.67 21.06 2.54
N PRO A 226 -7.82 21.39 1.23
CA PRO A 226 -6.76 21.17 0.25
C PRO A 226 -5.44 21.90 0.60
N LYS A 227 -5.51 22.99 1.38
CA LYS A 227 -4.31 23.75 1.81
C LYS A 227 -3.45 22.97 2.80
N ASP A 228 -4.07 22.09 3.59
CA ASP A 228 -3.40 21.28 4.61
C ASP A 228 -2.54 20.16 4.01
N LEU A 229 -2.71 19.86 2.71
CA LEU A 229 -1.92 18.85 2.01
C LEU A 229 -0.43 19.20 1.95
N VAL A 230 -0.06 20.48 1.98
CA VAL A 230 1.35 20.88 1.99
C VAL A 230 2.02 20.47 3.30
N LEU A 231 1.36 20.72 4.43
CA LEU A 231 1.84 20.30 5.74
C LEU A 231 1.81 18.77 5.85
N SER A 232 0.73 18.14 5.38
CA SER A 232 0.57 16.68 5.38
C SER A 232 1.71 16.01 4.60
N ARG A 233 2.06 16.52 3.41
CA ARG A 233 3.19 16.04 2.63
C ARG A 233 4.50 16.13 3.41
N ARG A 234 4.80 17.26 4.05
CA ARG A 234 6.04 17.42 4.80
C ARG A 234 6.15 16.40 5.92
N ILE A 235 5.07 16.22 6.68
CA ILE A 235 5.02 15.26 7.78
C ILE A 235 5.19 13.83 7.24
N ALA A 236 4.42 13.46 6.20
CA ALA A 236 4.46 12.12 5.63
C ALA A 236 5.84 11.78 5.05
N MET A 237 6.44 12.70 4.28
CA MET A 237 7.76 12.48 3.69
C MET A 237 8.86 12.39 4.75
N SER A 238 8.84 13.26 5.77
CA SER A 238 9.81 13.18 6.87
C SER A 238 9.68 11.86 7.63
N TRP A 239 8.46 11.45 7.96
CA TRP A 239 8.20 10.17 8.65
C TRP A 239 8.67 8.98 7.80
N MET A 240 8.35 8.97 6.52
CA MET A 240 8.69 7.89 5.59
C MET A 240 10.20 7.74 5.42
N ILE A 241 10.93 8.84 5.18
CA ILE A 241 12.39 8.81 5.01
C ILE A 241 13.06 8.24 6.26
N VAL A 242 12.67 8.72 7.44
CA VAL A 242 13.26 8.27 8.71
C VAL A 242 12.92 6.80 8.98
N SER A 243 11.68 6.37 8.69
CA SER A 243 11.26 4.98 8.91
C SER A 243 11.97 4.01 7.94
N LEU A 244 12.17 4.41 6.68
CA LEU A 244 12.95 3.63 5.71
C LEU A 244 14.40 3.49 6.15
N VAL A 245 15.04 4.58 6.61
CA VAL A 245 16.40 4.50 7.18
C VAL A 245 16.45 3.52 8.35
N GLY A 246 15.46 3.55 9.25
CA GLY A 246 15.35 2.59 10.35
C GLY A 246 15.18 1.14 9.89
N ALA A 247 14.39 0.89 8.84
CA ALA A 247 14.21 -0.44 8.26
C ALA A 247 15.49 -0.99 7.61
N LEU A 248 16.20 -0.15 6.83
CA LEU A 248 17.50 -0.49 6.27
C LEU A 248 18.52 -0.78 7.38
N ALA A 249 18.57 0.09 8.40
CA ALA A 249 19.43 -0.07 9.56
C ALA A 249 19.14 -1.38 10.32
N THR A 250 17.87 -1.76 10.45
CA THR A 250 17.45 -3.02 11.07
C THR A 250 17.99 -4.22 10.30
N GLY A 251 17.87 -4.24 8.97
CA GLY A 251 18.41 -5.34 8.16
C GLY A 251 19.93 -5.48 8.29
N ILE A 252 20.67 -4.37 8.25
CA ILE A 252 22.12 -4.37 8.45
C ILE A 252 22.49 -4.80 9.87
N ALA A 253 21.79 -4.30 10.89
CA ALA A 253 21.98 -4.73 12.28
C ALA A 253 21.79 -6.25 12.41
N GLY A 254 20.77 -6.80 11.75
CA GLY A 254 20.53 -8.24 11.68
C GLY A 254 21.69 -8.99 11.04
N SER A 255 22.20 -8.49 9.91
CA SER A 255 23.27 -9.16 9.16
C SER A 255 24.57 -9.28 9.97
N LEU A 256 24.80 -8.31 10.86
CA LEU A 256 25.94 -8.32 11.77
C LEU A 256 25.70 -9.19 13.00
N TYR A 257 24.53 -9.07 13.62
CA TYR A 257 24.21 -9.74 14.87
C TYR A 257 24.05 -11.25 14.69
N PHE A 258 23.40 -11.67 13.59
CA PHE A 258 23.16 -13.07 13.25
C PHE A 258 24.17 -13.63 12.24
N ALA A 259 25.37 -13.04 12.13
CA ALA A 259 26.38 -13.49 11.18
C ALA A 259 26.85 -14.93 11.45
N ALA A 260 26.96 -15.31 12.73
CA ALA A 260 27.41 -16.65 13.13
C ALA A 260 26.29 -17.70 13.06
N GLU A 261 25.06 -17.30 13.33
CA GLU A 261 23.86 -18.16 13.33
C GLU A 261 22.76 -17.48 12.49
N PRO A 262 22.80 -17.65 11.16
CA PRO A 262 21.82 -17.00 10.28
C PRO A 262 20.38 -17.47 10.56
N LEU A 263 19.43 -16.55 10.39
CA LEU A 263 18.02 -16.83 10.56
C LEU A 263 17.48 -17.65 9.39
N GLU A 264 16.65 -18.65 9.68
CA GLU A 264 15.97 -19.45 8.65
C GLU A 264 15.01 -18.61 7.81
N ASN A 265 14.25 -17.72 8.47
CA ASN A 265 13.35 -16.78 7.82
C ASN A 265 13.88 -15.36 8.04
N SER A 266 14.30 -14.71 6.95
CA SER A 266 14.82 -13.35 7.01
C SER A 266 13.80 -12.31 7.48
N GLU A 267 12.50 -12.51 7.21
CA GLU A 267 11.45 -11.56 7.58
C GLU A 267 11.22 -11.51 9.10
N THR A 268 11.81 -12.44 9.87
CA THR A 268 11.74 -12.43 11.34
C THR A 268 12.88 -11.61 11.99
N VAL A 269 13.79 -11.03 11.20
CA VAL A 269 14.98 -10.32 11.70
C VAL A 269 14.63 -9.24 12.72
N PHE A 270 13.60 -8.44 12.49
CA PHE A 270 13.18 -7.40 13.44
C PHE A 270 12.72 -8.01 14.77
N ILE A 271 11.97 -9.12 14.73
CA ILE A 271 11.44 -9.81 15.92
C ILE A 271 12.60 -10.29 16.79
N HIS A 272 13.57 -10.98 16.18
CA HIS A 272 14.72 -11.51 16.93
C HIS A 272 15.61 -10.39 17.47
N LEU A 273 15.85 -9.32 16.71
CA LEU A 273 16.62 -8.17 17.20
C LEU A 273 15.91 -7.45 18.36
N ALA A 274 14.58 -7.29 18.29
CA ALA A 274 13.82 -6.67 19.39
C ALA A 274 13.90 -7.50 20.68
N HIS A 275 13.87 -8.83 20.58
CA HIS A 275 14.09 -9.72 21.72
C HIS A 275 15.53 -9.69 22.25
N ALA A 276 16.51 -9.63 21.35
CA ALA A 276 17.92 -9.60 21.72
C ALA A 276 18.35 -8.28 22.37
N ALA A 277 17.78 -7.16 21.89
CA ALA A 277 18.17 -5.82 22.33
C ALA A 277 17.52 -5.38 23.65
N PHE A 278 16.35 -5.92 24.01
CA PHE A 278 15.53 -5.38 25.09
C PHE A 278 15.02 -6.45 26.04
N ASN A 279 14.69 -6.02 27.27
CA ASN A 279 13.98 -6.88 28.21
C ASN A 279 12.58 -7.27 27.65
N PRO A 280 11.95 -8.35 28.17
CA PRO A 280 10.71 -8.88 27.62
C PRO A 280 9.55 -7.87 27.52
N TRP A 281 9.48 -6.88 28.42
CA TRP A 281 8.42 -5.88 28.41
C TRP A 281 8.56 -4.90 27.24
N ILE A 282 9.76 -4.36 27.05
CA ILE A 282 10.04 -3.43 25.95
C ILE A 282 10.07 -4.19 24.63
N GLY A 283 10.73 -5.35 24.57
CA GLY A 283 10.75 -6.21 23.39
C GLY A 283 9.34 -6.58 22.94
N GLY A 284 8.47 -6.99 23.87
CA GLY A 284 7.06 -7.28 23.58
C GLY A 284 6.29 -6.07 23.05
N LEU A 285 6.50 -4.87 23.58
CA LEU A 285 5.87 -3.64 23.08
C LEU A 285 6.33 -3.30 21.65
N LEU A 286 7.63 -3.45 21.36
CA LEU A 286 8.19 -3.19 20.03
C LEU A 286 7.73 -4.23 19.01
N ILE A 287 7.60 -5.49 19.41
CA ILE A 287 7.05 -6.55 18.56
C ILE A 287 5.55 -6.34 18.34
N ALA A 288 4.81 -5.86 19.35
CA ALA A 288 3.42 -5.47 19.18
C ALA A 288 3.23 -4.34 18.14
N ALA A 289 4.26 -3.54 17.87
CA ALA A 289 4.25 -2.56 16.77
C ALA A 289 4.06 -3.22 15.40
N ILE A 290 4.58 -4.44 15.19
CA ILE A 290 4.40 -5.22 13.96
C ILE A 290 2.91 -5.56 13.79
N LEU A 291 2.30 -6.16 14.81
CA LEU A 291 0.87 -6.50 14.76
C LEU A 291 0.03 -5.24 14.53
N SER A 292 0.40 -4.15 15.20
CA SER A 292 -0.24 -2.84 15.01
C SER A 292 -0.17 -2.32 13.57
N ALA A 293 1.01 -2.42 12.94
CA ALA A 293 1.25 -2.01 11.56
C ALA A 293 0.50 -2.87 10.54
N ILE A 294 0.37 -4.16 10.83
CA ILE A 294 -0.43 -5.10 10.03
C ILE A 294 -1.91 -4.74 10.11
N MET A 295 -2.41 -4.51 11.33
CA MET A 295 -3.82 -4.19 11.58
C MET A 295 -4.22 -2.86 10.93
N SER A 296 -3.40 -1.81 11.03
CA SER A 296 -3.66 -0.49 10.41
C SER A 296 -3.92 -0.60 8.90
N THR A 297 -3.18 -1.51 8.26
CA THR A 297 -3.22 -1.71 6.81
C THR A 297 -4.41 -2.58 6.41
N ILE A 298 -4.57 -3.74 7.04
CA ILE A 298 -5.69 -4.63 6.73
C ILE A 298 -7.03 -3.93 6.97
N ASP A 299 -7.17 -3.20 8.08
CA ASP A 299 -8.38 -2.42 8.36
C ASP A 299 -8.71 -1.43 7.25
N SER A 300 -7.69 -0.70 6.80
CA SER A 300 -7.83 0.29 5.73
C SER A 300 -8.26 -0.35 4.41
N GLN A 301 -7.69 -1.49 4.07
CA GLN A 301 -7.97 -2.22 2.83
C GLN A 301 -9.35 -2.86 2.87
N LEU A 302 -9.69 -3.54 3.97
CA LEU A 302 -10.99 -4.17 4.16
C LEU A 302 -12.10 -3.11 4.24
N LEU A 303 -11.84 -1.93 4.80
CA LEU A 303 -12.80 -0.83 4.80
C LEU A 303 -13.04 -0.26 3.40
N VAL A 304 -11.99 -0.17 2.56
CA VAL A 304 -12.18 0.16 1.14
C VAL A 304 -12.98 -0.93 0.44
N CYS A 305 -12.65 -2.21 0.66
CA CYS A 305 -13.40 -3.34 0.10
C CYS A 305 -14.88 -3.31 0.52
N SER A 306 -15.16 -3.07 1.80
CA SER A 306 -16.51 -2.91 2.31
C SER A 306 -17.24 -1.81 1.57
N SER A 307 -16.60 -0.65 1.38
CA SER A 307 -17.21 0.50 0.69
C SER A 307 -17.46 0.19 -0.79
N VAL A 308 -16.55 -0.54 -1.45
CA VAL A 308 -16.70 -0.98 -2.84
C VAL A 308 -17.87 -1.97 -2.97
N ILE A 309 -17.96 -2.96 -2.09
CA ILE A 309 -19.05 -3.93 -2.11
C ILE A 309 -20.39 -3.25 -1.87
N THR A 310 -20.46 -2.30 -0.93
CA THR A 310 -21.73 -1.66 -0.56
C THR A 310 -22.15 -0.57 -1.52
N GLU A 311 -21.28 0.40 -1.81
CA GLU A 311 -21.64 1.57 -2.63
C GLU A 311 -21.48 1.30 -4.12
N ASP A 312 -20.37 0.65 -4.51
CA ASP A 312 -20.01 0.54 -5.92
C ASP A 312 -20.72 -0.63 -6.61
N PHE A 313 -21.07 -1.68 -5.85
CA PHE A 313 -21.80 -2.85 -6.35
C PHE A 313 -23.24 -2.93 -5.82
N TYR A 314 -23.43 -3.11 -4.51
CA TYR A 314 -24.73 -3.46 -3.92
C TYR A 314 -25.79 -2.37 -4.11
N LEU A 315 -25.48 -1.14 -3.70
CA LEU A 315 -26.41 -0.01 -3.81
C LEU A 315 -26.66 0.36 -5.28
N LYS A 316 -25.61 0.35 -6.12
CA LYS A 316 -25.74 0.73 -7.54
C LYS A 316 -26.56 -0.27 -8.36
N TRP A 317 -26.34 -1.57 -8.17
CA TRP A 317 -26.82 -2.59 -9.11
C TRP A 317 -27.86 -3.55 -8.54
N LEU A 318 -27.80 -3.84 -7.24
CA LEU A 318 -28.63 -4.89 -6.65
C LEU A 318 -29.82 -4.33 -5.86
N ARG A 319 -29.59 -3.33 -5.00
CA ARG A 319 -30.64 -2.75 -4.15
C ARG A 319 -30.46 -1.23 -3.93
N PRO A 320 -30.91 -0.39 -4.89
CA PRO A 320 -30.76 1.07 -4.83
C PRO A 320 -31.43 1.79 -3.65
N GLN A 321 -32.34 1.12 -2.95
CA GLN A 321 -33.07 1.65 -1.80
C GLN A 321 -32.64 0.98 -0.48
N ALA A 322 -31.45 0.37 -0.45
CA ALA A 322 -30.94 -0.28 0.75
C ALA A 322 -30.74 0.72 1.90
N SER A 323 -31.13 0.32 3.11
CA SER A 323 -30.95 1.16 4.30
C SER A 323 -29.49 1.16 4.78
N SER A 324 -29.08 2.16 5.56
CA SER A 324 -27.73 2.20 6.13
C SER A 324 -27.39 0.97 6.98
N LYS A 325 -28.37 0.41 7.72
CA LYS A 325 -28.18 -0.82 8.52
C LYS A 325 -27.90 -2.02 7.63
N GLU A 326 -28.58 -2.10 6.50
CA GLU A 326 -28.40 -3.15 5.52
C GLU A 326 -27.04 -3.05 4.83
N LEU A 327 -26.65 -1.85 4.38
CA LEU A 327 -25.33 -1.61 3.80
C LEU A 327 -24.21 -1.99 4.78
N MET A 328 -24.36 -1.64 6.06
CA MET A 328 -23.40 -2.06 7.09
C MET A 328 -23.30 -3.59 7.21
N LEU A 329 -24.42 -4.31 7.18
CA LEU A 329 -24.42 -5.78 7.25
C LEU A 329 -23.76 -6.39 6.01
N VAL A 330 -24.14 -5.93 4.81
CA VAL A 330 -23.57 -6.40 3.54
C VAL A 330 -22.07 -6.15 3.48
N GLY A 331 -21.64 -4.95 3.91
CA GLY A 331 -20.22 -4.61 4.00
C GLY A 331 -19.45 -5.55 4.91
N ARG A 332 -19.99 -5.86 6.10
CA ARG A 332 -19.38 -6.81 7.04
C ARG A 332 -19.27 -8.22 6.47
N ILE A 333 -20.33 -8.73 5.83
CA ILE A 333 -20.31 -10.04 5.17
C ILE A 333 -19.27 -10.08 4.06
N GLY A 334 -19.20 -9.02 3.25
CA GLY A 334 -18.21 -8.89 2.18
C GLY A 334 -16.76 -8.88 2.70
N VAL A 335 -16.50 -8.17 3.80
CA VAL A 335 -15.20 -8.18 4.48
C VAL A 335 -14.82 -9.58 4.96
N ILE A 336 -15.75 -10.31 5.59
CA ILE A 336 -15.51 -11.70 6.01
C ILE A 336 -15.18 -12.58 4.80
N ALA A 337 -15.94 -12.45 3.70
CA ALA A 337 -15.70 -13.24 2.50
C ALA A 337 -14.29 -13.01 1.93
N ILE A 338 -13.86 -11.74 1.82
CA ILE A 338 -12.50 -11.41 1.34
C ILE A 338 -11.43 -11.92 2.30
N ALA A 339 -11.65 -11.75 3.60
CA ALA A 339 -10.73 -12.25 4.61
C ALA A 339 -10.57 -13.77 4.54
N LEU A 340 -11.63 -14.53 4.28
CA LEU A 340 -11.56 -15.98 4.10
C LEU A 340 -10.74 -16.35 2.86
N VAL A 341 -10.96 -15.68 1.72
CA VAL A 341 -10.17 -15.94 0.50
C VAL A 341 -8.70 -15.55 0.71
N ALA A 342 -8.43 -14.42 1.35
CA ALA A 342 -7.08 -13.99 1.71
C ALA A 342 -6.40 -15.01 2.66
N GLY A 343 -7.14 -15.55 3.62
CA GLY A 343 -6.67 -16.61 4.52
C GLY A 343 -6.31 -17.88 3.77
N VAL A 344 -7.07 -18.27 2.74
CA VAL A 344 -6.73 -19.41 1.88
C VAL A 344 -5.43 -19.16 1.11
N VAL A 345 -5.21 -17.94 0.60
CA VAL A 345 -3.94 -17.57 -0.05
C VAL A 345 -2.78 -17.63 0.95
N ALA A 346 -3.02 -17.20 2.20
CA ALA A 346 -2.04 -17.21 3.28
C ALA A 346 -1.70 -18.61 3.81
N LEU A 347 -2.45 -19.67 3.46
CA LEU A 347 -2.13 -21.04 3.87
C LEU A 347 -0.84 -21.57 3.23
N ASN A 348 -0.33 -20.94 2.17
CA ASN A 348 0.93 -21.33 1.58
C ASN A 348 2.09 -20.71 2.40
N PRO A 349 2.84 -21.51 3.20
CA PRO A 349 3.86 -20.99 4.11
C PRO A 349 5.08 -20.43 3.38
N GLU A 350 5.27 -20.78 2.10
CA GLU A 350 6.36 -20.26 1.25
C GLU A 350 6.10 -18.82 0.78
N SER A 351 4.92 -18.26 1.07
CA SER A 351 4.60 -16.89 0.70
C SER A 351 5.31 -15.91 1.63
N SER A 352 6.14 -15.03 1.09
CA SER A 352 6.72 -13.93 1.87
C SER A 352 5.79 -12.73 1.94
N VAL A 353 5.88 -11.96 3.03
CA VAL A 353 5.14 -10.71 3.21
C VAL A 353 5.51 -9.73 2.10
N LEU A 354 6.80 -9.54 1.84
CA LEU A 354 7.27 -8.62 0.81
C LEU A 354 6.77 -9.02 -0.60
N GLY A 355 6.75 -10.31 -0.92
CA GLY A 355 6.30 -10.81 -2.22
C GLY A 355 4.82 -10.57 -2.47
N LEU A 356 3.97 -10.88 -1.49
CA LEU A 356 2.52 -10.66 -1.58
C LEU A 356 2.19 -9.15 -1.66
N VAL A 357 2.87 -8.32 -0.87
CA VAL A 357 2.72 -6.86 -0.95
C VAL A 357 3.15 -6.36 -2.32
N SER A 358 4.32 -6.78 -2.81
CA SER A 358 4.84 -6.38 -4.12
C SER A 358 3.83 -6.70 -5.24
N TYR A 359 3.26 -7.90 -5.24
CA TYR A 359 2.29 -8.29 -6.26
C TYR A 359 1.02 -7.44 -6.24
N ALA A 360 0.43 -7.22 -5.05
CA ALA A 360 -0.73 -6.35 -4.91
C ALA A 360 -0.41 -4.89 -5.28
N TRP A 361 0.76 -4.41 -4.85
CA TRP A 361 1.26 -3.06 -5.11
C TRP A 361 1.40 -2.81 -6.61
N ALA A 362 1.94 -3.78 -7.36
CA ALA A 362 2.06 -3.73 -8.80
C ALA A 362 0.70 -3.69 -9.49
N GLY A 363 -0.23 -4.56 -9.08
CA GLY A 363 -1.59 -4.61 -9.61
C GLY A 363 -2.31 -3.27 -9.52
N PHE A 364 -2.30 -2.66 -8.33
CA PHE A 364 -2.86 -1.33 -8.12
C PHE A 364 -2.13 -0.24 -8.89
N GLY A 365 -0.80 -0.24 -8.83
CA GLY A 365 0.03 0.73 -9.52
C GLY A 365 -0.20 0.75 -11.04
N ALA A 366 -0.22 -0.43 -11.66
CA ALA A 366 -0.43 -0.59 -13.09
C ALA A 366 -1.86 -0.26 -13.52
N ALA A 367 -2.87 -0.73 -12.77
CA ALA A 367 -4.27 -0.54 -13.14
C ALA A 367 -4.78 0.89 -12.88
N PHE A 368 -4.43 1.46 -11.71
CA PHE A 368 -4.97 2.76 -11.29
C PHE A 368 -3.98 3.91 -11.41
N GLY A 369 -2.68 3.68 -11.38
CA GLY A 369 -1.69 4.77 -11.50
C GLY A 369 -1.89 5.61 -12.77
N PRO A 370 -1.86 5.00 -13.97
CA PRO A 370 -2.09 5.71 -15.21
C PRO A 370 -3.51 6.29 -15.31
N VAL A 371 -4.53 5.58 -14.82
CA VAL A 371 -5.93 6.06 -14.90
C VAL A 371 -6.12 7.32 -14.04
N VAL A 372 -5.52 7.38 -12.86
CA VAL A 372 -5.55 8.55 -11.96
C VAL A 372 -4.82 9.71 -12.61
N LEU A 373 -3.60 9.50 -13.10
CA LEU A 373 -2.81 10.55 -13.74
C LEU A 373 -3.54 11.12 -14.97
N LEU A 374 -3.98 10.27 -15.90
CA LEU A 374 -4.68 10.75 -17.08
C LEU A 374 -6.01 11.46 -16.73
N SER A 375 -6.75 10.96 -15.72
CA SER A 375 -8.00 11.59 -15.26
C SER A 375 -7.82 12.99 -14.69
N LEU A 376 -6.70 13.25 -14.01
CA LEU A 376 -6.41 14.52 -13.33
C LEU A 376 -5.71 15.54 -14.22
N PHE A 377 -4.98 15.09 -15.24
CA PHE A 377 -4.11 15.96 -16.03
C PHE A 377 -4.56 16.14 -17.49
N TRP A 378 -5.25 15.15 -18.07
CA TRP A 378 -5.58 15.16 -19.48
C TRP A 378 -7.08 15.36 -19.75
N GLN A 379 -7.41 16.50 -20.35
CA GLN A 379 -8.77 16.86 -20.75
C GLN A 379 -9.35 15.91 -21.81
N GLY A 380 -8.49 15.43 -22.73
CA GLY A 380 -8.88 14.52 -23.81
C GLY A 380 -9.02 13.07 -23.38
N TYR A 381 -8.90 12.76 -22.09
CA TYR A 381 -9.03 11.39 -21.61
C TYR A 381 -10.49 10.94 -21.61
N SER A 382 -10.75 9.77 -22.18
CA SER A 382 -12.09 9.25 -22.41
C SER A 382 -12.49 8.14 -21.43
N ARG A 383 -13.79 7.89 -21.32
CA ARG A 383 -14.35 6.76 -20.56
C ARG A 383 -13.77 5.42 -21.02
N ASN A 384 -13.77 5.17 -22.33
CA ASN A 384 -13.30 3.90 -22.90
C ASN A 384 -11.79 3.75 -22.76
N GLY A 385 -11.05 4.86 -22.83
CA GLY A 385 -9.64 4.91 -22.46
C GLY A 385 -9.42 4.51 -21.01
N ALA A 386 -10.22 5.04 -20.07
CA ALA A 386 -10.14 4.69 -18.67
C ALA A 386 -10.41 3.20 -18.38
N ILE A 387 -11.43 2.62 -19.00
CA ILE A 387 -11.71 1.18 -18.88
C ILE A 387 -10.52 0.35 -19.40
N SER A 388 -10.02 0.70 -20.58
CA SER A 388 -8.92 -0.03 -21.22
C SER A 388 -7.62 0.06 -20.41
N THR A 389 -7.33 1.22 -19.83
CA THR A 389 -6.18 1.43 -18.93
C THR A 389 -6.23 0.49 -17.72
N ILE A 390 -7.38 0.42 -17.03
CA ILE A 390 -7.51 -0.44 -15.84
C ILE A 390 -7.35 -1.90 -16.22
N LEU A 391 -8.04 -2.35 -17.28
CA LEU A 391 -7.99 -3.74 -17.72
C LEU A 391 -6.59 -4.14 -18.18
N VAL A 392 -5.94 -3.34 -19.03
CA VAL A 392 -4.60 -3.64 -19.54
C VAL A 392 -3.56 -3.63 -18.42
N GLY A 393 -3.64 -2.67 -17.49
CA GLY A 393 -2.73 -2.63 -16.34
C GLY A 393 -2.85 -3.86 -15.46
N ALA A 394 -4.08 -4.21 -15.07
CA ALA A 394 -4.36 -5.39 -14.25
C ALA A 394 -3.96 -6.70 -14.95
N LEU A 395 -4.38 -6.89 -16.22
CA LEU A 395 -4.08 -8.10 -16.97
C LEU A 395 -2.59 -8.25 -17.26
N THR A 396 -1.88 -7.15 -17.52
CA THR A 396 -0.42 -7.21 -17.72
C THR A 396 0.25 -7.70 -16.45
N VAL A 397 -0.10 -7.21 -15.26
CA VAL A 397 0.47 -7.69 -14.00
C VAL A 397 0.23 -9.19 -13.81
N VAL A 398 -0.99 -9.67 -14.03
CA VAL A 398 -1.34 -11.09 -13.88
C VAL A 398 -0.56 -11.96 -14.86
N ILE A 399 -0.53 -11.57 -16.15
CA ILE A 399 0.13 -12.35 -17.21
C ILE A 399 1.64 -12.31 -17.07
N TRP A 400 2.21 -11.12 -16.86
CA TRP A 400 3.66 -10.91 -16.79
C TRP A 400 4.28 -11.68 -15.62
N LYS A 401 3.57 -11.78 -14.49
CA LYS A 401 4.05 -12.54 -13.32
C LYS A 401 4.24 -14.04 -13.59
N GLN A 402 3.56 -14.59 -14.60
CA GLN A 402 3.69 -16.00 -14.99
C GLN A 402 4.81 -16.24 -16.00
N MET A 403 5.45 -15.18 -16.51
CA MET A 403 6.52 -15.27 -17.51
C MET A 403 7.88 -15.24 -16.83
N THR A 404 8.88 -15.90 -17.43
CA THR A 404 10.22 -16.04 -16.82
C THR A 404 11.32 -15.76 -17.84
N GLY A 405 12.43 -15.17 -17.36
CA GLY A 405 13.67 -15.00 -18.10
C GLY A 405 13.78 -13.66 -18.85
N GLY A 406 14.99 -13.11 -18.89
CA GLY A 406 15.31 -11.88 -19.62
C GLY A 406 14.44 -10.71 -19.18
N ILE A 407 13.74 -10.05 -20.11
CA ILE A 407 12.89 -8.90 -19.80
C ILE A 407 11.74 -9.23 -18.83
N PHE A 408 11.30 -10.50 -18.76
CA PHE A 408 10.20 -10.91 -17.88
C PHE A 408 10.59 -10.94 -16.39
N GLU A 409 11.88 -10.81 -16.07
CA GLU A 409 12.36 -10.59 -14.69
C GLU A 409 12.13 -9.15 -14.21
N LEU A 410 11.76 -8.24 -15.11
CA LEU A 410 11.37 -6.88 -14.75
C LEU A 410 10.09 -6.92 -13.93
N TYR A 411 10.10 -6.21 -12.80
CA TYR A 411 8.94 -6.09 -11.93
C TYR A 411 7.69 -5.66 -12.69
N GLU A 412 6.62 -6.45 -12.57
CA GLU A 412 5.45 -6.41 -13.42
C GLU A 412 4.69 -5.06 -13.41
N ILE A 413 4.93 -4.21 -12.41
CA ILE A 413 4.40 -2.84 -12.38
C ILE A 413 4.92 -2.00 -13.56
N VAL A 414 6.16 -2.17 -13.99
CA VAL A 414 6.78 -1.34 -15.04
C VAL A 414 6.06 -1.55 -16.37
N PRO A 415 6.03 -2.76 -16.96
CA PRO A 415 5.29 -3.00 -18.19
C PRO A 415 3.79 -2.76 -18.01
N GLY A 416 3.20 -3.12 -16.87
CA GLY A 416 1.78 -2.90 -16.60
C GLY A 416 1.40 -1.43 -16.63
N PHE A 417 2.15 -0.57 -15.95
CA PHE A 417 1.93 0.88 -15.95
C PHE A 417 2.16 1.47 -17.35
N THR A 418 3.23 1.06 -18.03
CA THR A 418 3.58 1.56 -19.36
C THR A 418 2.52 1.19 -20.40
N PHE A 419 2.12 -0.09 -20.48
CA PHE A 419 1.11 -0.53 -21.44
C PHE A 419 -0.26 0.09 -21.16
N ALA A 420 -0.66 0.16 -19.89
CA ALA A 420 -1.90 0.82 -19.49
C ALA A 420 -1.92 2.30 -19.90
N LEU A 421 -0.82 3.04 -19.69
CA LEU A 421 -0.69 4.43 -20.10
C LEU A 421 -0.82 4.59 -21.62
N PHE A 422 -0.11 3.79 -22.40
CA PHE A 422 -0.17 3.85 -23.87
C PHE A 422 -1.55 3.51 -24.42
N VAL A 423 -2.15 2.43 -23.93
CA VAL A 423 -3.50 2.01 -24.36
C VAL A 423 -4.53 3.08 -23.98
N GLY A 424 -4.45 3.66 -22.78
CA GLY A 424 -5.33 4.74 -22.35
C GLY A 424 -5.29 5.96 -23.28
N VAL A 425 -4.09 6.32 -23.75
CA VAL A 425 -3.89 7.41 -24.72
C VAL A 425 -4.43 7.05 -26.10
N ILE A 426 -4.10 5.87 -26.62
CA ILE A 426 -4.52 5.41 -27.95
C ILE A 426 -6.05 5.33 -28.02
N VAL A 427 -6.67 4.63 -27.08
CA VAL A 427 -8.13 4.42 -27.05
C VAL A 427 -8.86 5.74 -26.88
N SER A 428 -8.33 6.69 -26.10
CA SER A 428 -8.95 8.01 -25.96
C SER A 428 -8.84 8.89 -27.20
N LYS A 429 -7.85 8.66 -28.07
CA LYS A 429 -7.79 9.32 -29.38
C LYS A 429 -8.77 8.70 -30.38
N ILE A 430 -8.97 7.39 -30.32
CA ILE A 430 -9.91 6.66 -31.19
C ILE A 430 -11.37 6.90 -30.76
N SER A 431 -11.61 6.95 -29.45
CA SER A 431 -12.92 7.17 -28.84
C SER A 431 -12.87 8.39 -27.90
N PRO A 432 -12.90 9.63 -28.44
CA PRO A 432 -12.79 10.84 -27.64
C PRO A 432 -13.87 11.01 -26.56
N PRO A 433 -13.59 11.79 -25.49
CA PRO A 433 -14.59 12.10 -24.47
C PRO A 433 -15.75 12.94 -25.01
N THR A 434 -16.89 12.85 -24.33
CA THR A 434 -18.05 13.69 -24.64
C THR A 434 -17.78 15.17 -24.34
N GLN A 435 -18.53 16.07 -24.97
CA GLN A 435 -18.43 17.51 -24.68
C GLN A 435 -18.71 17.82 -23.20
N LYS A 436 -19.65 17.09 -22.57
CA LYS A 436 -19.95 17.23 -21.13
C LYS A 436 -18.73 16.88 -20.28
N THR A 437 -18.10 15.72 -20.54
CA THR A 437 -16.88 15.29 -19.86
C THR A 437 -15.75 16.32 -19.98
N ILE A 438 -15.64 16.98 -21.14
CA ILE A 438 -14.67 18.06 -21.36
C ILE A 438 -15.03 19.30 -20.53
N ALA A 439 -16.30 19.73 -20.55
CA ALA A 439 -16.78 20.89 -19.80
C ALA A 439 -16.57 20.72 -18.29
N ASP A 440 -16.89 19.54 -17.75
CA ASP A 440 -16.69 19.22 -16.32
C ASP A 440 -15.20 19.29 -15.93
N PHE A 441 -14.30 18.87 -16.83
CA PHE A 441 -12.85 18.98 -16.61
C PHE A 441 -12.36 20.44 -16.61
N VAL A 442 -12.93 21.29 -17.47
CA VAL A 442 -12.63 22.73 -17.49
C VAL A 442 -13.11 23.38 -16.18
N ALA A 443 -14.32 23.05 -15.71
CA ALA A 443 -14.84 23.54 -14.43
C ALA A 443 -13.96 23.12 -13.24
N PHE A 444 -13.45 21.88 -13.25
CA PHE A 444 -12.44 21.44 -12.29
C PHE A 444 -11.16 22.29 -12.35
N ARG A 445 -10.64 22.57 -13.55
CA ARG A 445 -9.42 23.41 -13.70
C ARG A 445 -9.60 24.82 -13.16
N GLU A 446 -10.78 25.42 -13.32
CA GLU A 446 -11.08 26.73 -12.72
C GLU A 446 -11.17 26.62 -11.19
N SER A 447 -11.82 25.58 -10.66
CA SER A 447 -11.88 25.33 -9.21
C SER A 447 -10.49 25.12 -8.59
N LEU A 448 -9.54 24.55 -9.33
CA LEU A 448 -8.16 24.34 -8.88
C LEU A 448 -7.37 25.67 -8.75
N LYS A 449 -7.75 26.72 -9.48
CA LYS A 449 -7.10 28.04 -9.38
C LYS A 449 -7.57 28.82 -8.16
N THR A 450 -8.81 28.59 -7.73
CA THR A 450 -9.46 29.34 -6.65
C THR A 450 -9.26 28.73 -5.25
N GLN A 451 -8.86 27.46 -5.18
CA GLN A 451 -8.59 26.70 -3.95
C GLN A 451 -7.12 26.32 -3.86
#